data_AF-A0A1J5X3G3-F1
#
_entry.id   AF-A0A1J5X3G3-F1
#
_cell.length_a   1.000
_cell.length_b   1.000
_cell.length_c   1.000
_cell.angle_alpha   90.00
_cell.angle_beta   90.00
_cell.angle_gamma   90.00
#
_symmetry.space_group_name_H-M   'P 1'
#
loop_
_entity.id
_entity.type
_entity.pdbx_description
1 polymer ?
#
loop_
_entity_poly.entity_id
_entity_poly.type
_entity_poly.pdbx_seq_one_letter_code
_entity_poly.pdbx_strand_id
1 'polypeptide(L)'
;MKPDMEVETVTRLTRETKVVLSNIAISDILFFKLLSRTAVEIRSKISLVGHDDSLGCCLEGFGERTTEQARICFDGYTSQEMKQVYENIKTIPRKSIQIDAKEVHAKGDGICVLLELLDFADGHIPDLSLETSRKKYIEEITEKESNLGWIGKVKKLSLIGSAVEALPRLKLHQENKMEELVLETYIPGYIAEILRMENNSIWVGKVRKLFLKQKAIQILHKLKFHDENEMEEFGLDSYTTGNIAEILQMENNSVWIGKVKVLKLKRHTIQILPKLRIHGENELKEFDLSASNPKNITEILKEENNSVWMGKVKTLKLGGYAIQILPKLRIHGENEVEELELYAQQKEIVAEILRIESSSIWVGKVKRLVLRGYGVGILPKLKLHQENMMELFLLNAQIPENITEILKEENKSIWAGKVKRLELKHLAVKILPKLKLHGENEMEELVLDAYRSEHITEMLEMENKSIRVGKVRKISLEGYYAEEIFSKLDFTEIAPDGQEENGGV
;
A
#
# COMPACT_ATOMS: atom_id res chain seq x y z
N MET A 1 -15.55 -43.03 -11.86
CA MET A 1 -14.21 -43.45 -11.41
C MET A 1 -14.19 -43.34 -9.90
N LYS A 2 -13.80 -44.41 -9.21
CA LYS A 2 -13.33 -44.33 -7.82
C LYS A 2 -11.80 -44.28 -7.83
N PRO A 3 -11.13 -43.72 -6.80
CA PRO A 3 -9.67 -43.69 -6.72
C PRO A 3 -9.01 -45.07 -6.93
N ASP A 4 -9.69 -46.16 -6.55
CA ASP A 4 -9.16 -47.53 -6.61
C ASP A 4 -9.72 -48.38 -7.78
N MET A 5 -10.23 -47.76 -8.84
CA MET A 5 -10.80 -48.49 -9.97
C MET A 5 -9.70 -48.91 -10.98
N GLU A 6 -9.40 -50.22 -11.07
CA GLU A 6 -8.53 -50.75 -12.13
C GLU A 6 -9.11 -50.40 -13.52
N VAL A 7 -8.32 -49.72 -14.34
CA VAL A 7 -8.72 -49.31 -15.69
C VAL A 7 -8.50 -50.48 -16.64
N GLU A 8 -9.53 -51.29 -16.86
CA GLU A 8 -9.46 -52.43 -17.80
C GLU A 8 -9.29 -52.00 -19.26
N THR A 9 -9.80 -50.81 -19.65
CA THR A 9 -9.71 -50.29 -21.03
C THR A 9 -9.73 -48.76 -21.08
N VAL A 10 -8.82 -48.16 -21.86
CA VAL A 10 -8.79 -46.71 -22.12
C VAL A 10 -9.89 -46.36 -23.12
N THR A 11 -10.98 -45.76 -22.63
CA THR A 11 -12.10 -45.33 -23.46
C THR A 11 -12.04 -43.83 -23.71
N ARG A 12 -12.14 -43.42 -24.99
CA ARG A 12 -12.19 -42.01 -25.37
C ARG A 12 -13.59 -41.45 -25.11
N LEU A 13 -13.68 -40.49 -24.19
CA LEU A 13 -14.93 -39.79 -23.92
C LEU A 13 -15.32 -38.91 -25.12
N THR A 14 -16.57 -39.04 -25.58
CA THR A 14 -17.17 -38.27 -26.67
C THR A 14 -18.31 -37.39 -26.14
N ARG A 15 -18.82 -36.47 -26.97
CA ARG A 15 -19.93 -35.56 -26.61
C ARG A 15 -21.21 -36.30 -26.26
N GLU A 16 -21.41 -37.48 -26.83
CA GLU A 16 -22.54 -38.38 -26.57
C GLU A 16 -22.36 -39.17 -25.27
N THR A 17 -21.13 -39.21 -24.74
CA THR A 17 -20.86 -39.90 -23.49
C THR A 17 -21.52 -39.14 -22.35
N LYS A 18 -22.39 -39.83 -21.62
CA LYS A 18 -23.05 -39.29 -20.43
C LYS A 18 -22.19 -39.55 -19.20
N VAL A 19 -21.81 -38.49 -18.50
CA VAL A 19 -21.02 -38.55 -17.26
C VAL A 19 -21.89 -38.08 -16.10
N VAL A 20 -22.07 -38.95 -15.12
CA VAL A 20 -22.86 -38.66 -13.93
C VAL A 20 -21.93 -38.36 -12.76
N LEU A 21 -22.04 -37.17 -12.19
CA LEU A 21 -21.31 -36.75 -11.00
C LEU A 21 -22.26 -36.73 -9.80
N SER A 22 -21.85 -37.37 -8.71
CA SER A 22 -22.66 -37.46 -7.50
C SER A 22 -21.75 -37.70 -6.30
N ASN A 23 -21.82 -36.82 -5.30
CA ASN A 23 -21.07 -36.90 -4.04
C ASN A 23 -19.58 -37.15 -4.27
N ILE A 24 -18.98 -36.39 -5.21
CA ILE A 24 -17.56 -36.43 -5.51
C ILE A 24 -16.90 -35.05 -5.36
N ALA A 25 -15.66 -35.04 -4.88
CA ALA A 25 -14.75 -33.90 -5.02
C ALA A 25 -13.92 -34.09 -6.31
N ILE A 26 -13.95 -33.09 -7.19
CA ILE A 26 -13.39 -33.16 -8.54
C ILE A 26 -12.48 -31.96 -8.80
N SER A 27 -11.32 -32.19 -9.42
CA SER A 27 -10.44 -31.10 -9.81
C SER A 27 -11.10 -30.20 -10.86
N ASP A 28 -10.83 -28.90 -10.77
CA ASP A 28 -11.19 -27.90 -11.77
C ASP A 28 -10.86 -28.35 -13.21
N ILE A 29 -9.63 -28.83 -13.45
CA ILE A 29 -9.19 -29.28 -14.77
C ILE A 29 -10.07 -30.41 -15.29
N LEU A 30 -10.34 -31.43 -14.47
CA LEU A 30 -11.16 -32.56 -14.90
C LEU A 30 -12.61 -32.12 -15.10
N PHE A 31 -13.16 -31.35 -14.17
CA PHE A 31 -14.53 -30.87 -14.23
C PHE A 31 -14.81 -30.07 -15.52
N PHE A 32 -13.97 -29.08 -15.84
CA PHE A 32 -14.16 -28.27 -17.05
C PHE A 32 -13.91 -29.04 -18.33
N LYS A 33 -13.01 -30.04 -18.31
CA LYS A 33 -12.79 -30.94 -19.45
C LYS A 33 -13.96 -31.89 -19.69
N LEU A 34 -14.65 -32.32 -18.63
CA LEU A 34 -15.89 -33.10 -18.74
C LEU A 34 -17.03 -32.22 -19.29
N LEU A 35 -17.18 -31.00 -18.75
CA LEU A 35 -18.19 -30.05 -19.22
C LEU A 35 -18.04 -29.70 -20.71
N SER A 36 -16.82 -29.69 -21.25
CA SER A 36 -16.61 -29.33 -22.66
C SER A 36 -16.70 -30.50 -23.63
N ARG A 37 -16.50 -31.74 -23.16
CA ARG A 37 -16.36 -32.92 -24.03
C ARG A 37 -17.43 -33.98 -23.87
N THR A 38 -18.28 -33.89 -22.85
CA THR A 38 -19.29 -34.90 -22.50
C THR A 38 -20.62 -34.27 -22.13
N ALA A 39 -21.68 -35.07 -22.00
CA ALA A 39 -22.93 -34.66 -21.39
C ALA A 39 -22.88 -34.92 -19.88
N VAL A 40 -22.81 -33.86 -19.06
CA VAL A 40 -22.62 -33.97 -17.61
C VAL A 40 -23.97 -33.87 -16.90
N GLU A 41 -24.27 -34.83 -16.02
CA GLU A 41 -25.42 -34.80 -15.11
C GLU A 41 -24.92 -34.77 -13.65
N ILE A 42 -25.28 -33.71 -12.92
CA ILE A 42 -25.00 -33.59 -11.49
C ILE A 42 -26.25 -34.07 -10.73
N ARG A 43 -26.17 -35.25 -10.09
CA ARG A 43 -27.31 -35.84 -9.35
C ARG A 43 -27.42 -35.37 -7.91
N SER A 44 -26.30 -35.00 -7.32
CA SER A 44 -26.20 -34.55 -5.94
C SER A 44 -25.10 -33.50 -5.83
N LYS A 45 -24.69 -33.15 -4.61
CA LYS A 45 -23.64 -32.17 -4.40
C LYS A 45 -22.30 -32.65 -4.98
N ILE A 46 -21.51 -31.74 -5.53
CA ILE A 46 -20.11 -31.92 -5.90
C ILE A 46 -19.24 -30.85 -5.24
N SER A 47 -17.98 -31.17 -5.00
CA SER A 47 -16.97 -30.22 -4.53
C SER A 47 -15.95 -29.95 -5.64
N LEU A 48 -15.82 -28.70 -6.06
CA LEU A 48 -14.80 -28.26 -7.01
C LEU A 48 -13.53 -27.88 -6.25
N VAL A 49 -12.45 -28.61 -6.49
CA VAL A 49 -11.15 -28.39 -5.84
C VAL A 49 -10.11 -27.90 -6.84
N GLY A 50 -9.12 -27.13 -6.39
CA GLY A 50 -7.97 -26.78 -7.22
C GLY A 50 -7.16 -28.02 -7.58
N HIS A 51 -6.69 -28.11 -8.82
CA HIS A 51 -5.82 -29.20 -9.25
C HIS A 51 -4.46 -29.13 -8.56
N ASP A 52 -4.03 -30.28 -8.05
CA ASP A 52 -2.71 -30.54 -7.51
C ASP A 52 -2.10 -31.72 -8.28
N ASP A 53 -0.88 -31.56 -8.80
CA ASP A 53 -0.17 -32.64 -9.51
C ASP A 53 0.13 -33.84 -8.59
N SER A 54 0.05 -33.66 -7.26
CA SER A 54 0.24 -34.70 -6.24
C SER A 54 -1.04 -35.42 -5.82
N LEU A 55 -2.22 -34.93 -6.21
CA LEU A 55 -3.53 -35.54 -5.90
C LEU A 55 -4.15 -36.16 -7.14
N GLY A 56 -4.92 -37.25 -6.95
CA GLY A 56 -5.77 -37.78 -8.02
C GLY A 56 -6.81 -36.74 -8.47
N CYS A 57 -7.26 -36.81 -9.73
CA CYS A 57 -8.26 -35.86 -10.26
C CYS A 57 -9.63 -35.90 -9.54
N CYS A 58 -9.84 -36.89 -8.67
CA CYS A 58 -10.98 -37.03 -7.78
C CYS A 58 -10.50 -37.40 -6.38
N LEU A 59 -11.09 -36.81 -5.34
CA LEU A 59 -10.79 -37.12 -3.94
C LEU A 59 -11.93 -37.90 -3.29
N GLU A 60 -11.58 -38.87 -2.42
CA GLU A 60 -12.52 -39.56 -1.54
C GLU A 60 -12.73 -38.73 -0.27
N GLY A 61 -13.74 -37.87 -0.28
CA GLY A 61 -14.07 -37.03 0.87
C GLY A 61 -14.85 -35.79 0.45
N PHE A 62 -15.85 -35.42 1.26
CA PHE A 62 -16.64 -34.21 1.09
C PHE A 62 -16.19 -33.16 2.11
N GLY A 63 -15.85 -31.95 1.65
CA GLY A 63 -15.68 -30.78 2.53
C GLY A 63 -14.27 -30.49 3.07
N GLU A 64 -13.22 -31.20 2.62
CA GLU A 64 -11.84 -30.76 2.87
C GLU A 64 -11.43 -29.72 1.82
N ARG A 65 -11.19 -28.49 2.27
CA ARG A 65 -10.71 -27.41 1.41
C ARG A 65 -9.26 -27.66 1.02
N THR A 66 -8.96 -27.64 -0.28
CA THR A 66 -7.57 -27.80 -0.74
C THR A 66 -6.79 -26.49 -0.59
N THR A 67 -5.46 -26.60 -0.47
CA THR A 67 -4.56 -25.44 -0.49
C THR A 67 -4.38 -24.86 -1.89
N GLU A 68 -4.85 -25.58 -2.91
CA GLU A 68 -4.62 -25.24 -4.31
C GLU A 68 -5.66 -24.26 -4.86
N GLN A 69 -5.21 -23.50 -5.86
CA GLN A 69 -6.01 -22.56 -6.62
C GLN A 69 -6.80 -23.29 -7.70
N ALA A 70 -8.10 -23.03 -7.80
CA ALA A 70 -8.90 -23.42 -8.95
C ALA A 70 -8.72 -22.39 -10.07
N ARG A 71 -8.23 -22.83 -11.22
CA ARG A 71 -7.99 -22.02 -12.41
C ARG A 71 -9.04 -22.31 -13.46
N ILE A 72 -9.81 -21.28 -13.78
CA ILE A 72 -10.88 -21.33 -14.78
C ILE A 72 -10.40 -20.58 -16.01
N CYS A 73 -9.84 -21.33 -16.96
CA CYS A 73 -9.33 -20.79 -18.21
C CYS A 73 -9.76 -21.70 -19.37
N PHE A 74 -10.37 -21.11 -20.38
CA PHE A 74 -10.84 -21.79 -21.59
C PHE A 74 -10.07 -21.36 -22.84
N ASP A 75 -8.88 -20.78 -22.66
CA ASP A 75 -7.99 -20.47 -23.78
C ASP A 75 -7.67 -21.76 -24.55
N GLY A 76 -7.95 -21.75 -25.86
CA GLY A 76 -7.75 -22.91 -26.74
C GLY A 76 -8.95 -23.85 -26.88
N TYR A 77 -10.08 -23.58 -26.23
CA TYR A 77 -11.32 -24.31 -26.45
C TYR A 77 -12.01 -23.82 -27.73
N THR A 78 -12.61 -24.75 -28.48
CA THR A 78 -13.39 -24.43 -29.68
C THR A 78 -14.76 -23.86 -29.34
N SER A 79 -15.38 -23.10 -30.25
CA SER A 79 -16.76 -22.60 -30.05
C SER A 79 -17.77 -23.71 -29.79
N GLN A 80 -17.54 -24.90 -30.34
CA GLN A 80 -18.39 -26.08 -30.14
C GLN A 80 -18.18 -26.73 -28.76
N GLU A 81 -16.96 -26.67 -28.21
CA GLU A 81 -16.69 -27.07 -26.82
C GLU A 81 -17.30 -26.05 -25.84
N MET A 82 -17.16 -24.75 -26.09
CA MET A 82 -17.79 -23.72 -25.27
C MET A 82 -19.32 -23.84 -25.26
N LYS A 83 -19.95 -24.09 -26.41
CA LYS A 83 -21.39 -24.36 -26.48
C LYS A 83 -21.78 -25.55 -25.60
N GLN A 84 -20.99 -26.62 -25.59
CA GLN A 84 -21.25 -27.79 -24.74
C GLN A 84 -21.14 -27.44 -23.25
N VAL A 85 -20.15 -26.63 -22.85
CA VAL A 85 -19.99 -26.14 -21.47
C VAL A 85 -21.28 -25.43 -21.04
N TYR A 86 -21.75 -24.46 -21.81
CA TYR A 86 -22.96 -23.70 -21.48
C TYR A 86 -24.23 -24.56 -21.44
N GLU A 87 -24.38 -25.53 -22.35
CA GLU A 87 -25.51 -26.48 -22.30
C GLU A 87 -25.47 -27.36 -21.05
N ASN A 88 -24.29 -27.83 -20.64
CA ASN A 88 -24.15 -28.58 -19.40
C ASN A 88 -24.41 -27.71 -18.16
N ILE A 89 -23.98 -26.45 -18.12
CA ILE A 89 -24.22 -25.56 -16.98
C ILE A 89 -25.72 -25.35 -16.72
N LYS A 90 -26.52 -25.22 -17.79
CA LYS A 90 -27.99 -25.05 -17.68
C LYS A 90 -28.71 -26.22 -17.01
N THR A 91 -28.12 -27.41 -17.02
CA THR A 91 -28.72 -28.62 -16.42
C THR A 91 -28.31 -28.82 -14.97
N ILE A 92 -27.39 -28.01 -14.45
CA ILE A 92 -26.86 -28.14 -13.08
C ILE A 92 -27.94 -27.73 -12.06
N PRO A 93 -28.25 -28.57 -11.05
CA PRO A 93 -29.16 -28.18 -9.97
C PRO A 93 -28.59 -27.02 -9.14
N ARG A 94 -29.44 -26.11 -8.64
CA ARG A 94 -28.99 -25.03 -7.75
C ARG A 94 -28.37 -25.58 -6.46
N LYS A 95 -27.35 -24.88 -5.93
CA LYS A 95 -26.62 -25.24 -4.71
C LYS A 95 -26.04 -26.66 -4.74
N SER A 96 -25.67 -27.12 -5.94
CA SER A 96 -25.06 -28.44 -6.13
C SER A 96 -23.54 -28.37 -6.27
N ILE A 97 -22.96 -27.18 -6.38
CA ILE A 97 -21.51 -26.98 -6.50
C ILE A 97 -20.98 -26.26 -5.26
N GLN A 98 -20.20 -26.96 -4.46
CA GLN A 98 -19.35 -26.35 -3.44
C GLN A 98 -17.99 -26.02 -4.05
N ILE A 99 -17.50 -24.80 -3.84
CA ILE A 99 -16.15 -24.42 -4.25
C ILE A 99 -15.23 -24.61 -3.03
N ASP A 100 -14.47 -25.71 -3.05
CA ASP A 100 -13.54 -26.12 -1.98
C ASP A 100 -12.07 -25.85 -2.38
N ALA A 101 -11.84 -24.77 -3.13
CA ALA A 101 -10.52 -24.28 -3.47
C ALA A 101 -10.04 -23.19 -2.50
N LYS A 102 -8.72 -22.98 -2.43
CA LYS A 102 -8.16 -21.84 -1.70
C LYS A 102 -8.59 -20.52 -2.33
N GLU A 103 -8.49 -20.44 -3.65
CA GLU A 103 -8.77 -19.28 -4.49
C GLU A 103 -9.37 -19.75 -5.82
N VAL A 104 -10.27 -18.96 -6.39
CA VAL A 104 -10.74 -19.12 -7.76
C VAL A 104 -10.17 -18.01 -8.62
N HIS A 105 -9.40 -18.39 -9.64
CA HIS A 105 -8.84 -17.48 -10.63
C HIS A 105 -9.48 -17.76 -11.98
N ALA A 106 -10.23 -16.81 -12.52
CA ALA A 106 -10.83 -16.91 -13.85
C ALA A 106 -10.23 -15.90 -14.83
N LYS A 107 -9.90 -16.39 -16.03
CA LYS A 107 -9.28 -15.60 -17.10
C LYS A 107 -10.07 -15.68 -18.40
N GLY A 108 -10.24 -14.54 -19.07
CA GLY A 108 -10.90 -14.45 -20.38
C GLY A 108 -12.30 -15.06 -20.38
N ASP A 109 -12.57 -16.00 -21.29
CA ASP A 109 -13.84 -16.75 -21.40
C ASP A 109 -14.23 -17.49 -20.10
N GLY A 110 -13.24 -17.84 -19.27
CA GLY A 110 -13.48 -18.48 -17.98
C GLY A 110 -14.25 -17.61 -16.99
N ILE A 111 -14.25 -16.29 -17.17
CA ILE A 111 -15.02 -15.37 -16.33
C ILE A 111 -16.52 -15.55 -16.57
N CYS A 112 -16.95 -15.61 -17.84
CA CYS A 112 -18.36 -15.86 -18.18
C CYS A 112 -18.83 -17.20 -17.62
N VAL A 113 -18.02 -18.25 -17.82
CA VAL A 113 -18.32 -19.60 -17.31
C VAL A 113 -18.42 -19.62 -15.79
N LEU A 114 -17.46 -19.01 -15.09
CA LEU A 114 -17.49 -18.92 -13.63
C LEU A 114 -18.76 -18.21 -13.16
N LEU A 115 -19.07 -17.05 -13.72
CA LEU A 115 -20.22 -16.26 -13.29
C LEU A 115 -21.55 -16.98 -13.52
N GLU A 116 -21.70 -17.75 -14.59
CA GLU A 116 -22.86 -18.63 -14.77
C GLU A 116 -22.88 -19.78 -13.74
N LEU A 117 -21.72 -20.35 -13.38
CA LEU A 117 -21.62 -21.39 -12.36
C LEU A 117 -21.99 -20.88 -10.95
N LEU A 118 -21.76 -19.60 -10.65
CA LEU A 118 -22.03 -19.04 -9.31
C LEU A 118 -23.51 -19.07 -8.93
N ASP A 119 -24.43 -19.04 -9.90
CA ASP A 119 -25.87 -19.20 -9.64
C ASP A 119 -26.23 -20.58 -9.07
N PHE A 120 -25.35 -21.57 -9.30
CA PHE A 120 -25.52 -22.95 -8.87
C PHE A 120 -24.61 -23.31 -7.70
N ALA A 121 -23.73 -22.40 -7.29
CA ALA A 121 -22.82 -22.57 -6.18
C ALA A 121 -23.46 -22.23 -4.83
N ASP A 122 -22.86 -22.71 -3.75
CA ASP A 122 -23.36 -22.56 -2.38
C ASP A 122 -23.22 -21.13 -1.81
N GLY A 123 -22.72 -20.17 -2.61
CA GLY A 123 -22.65 -18.75 -2.28
C GLY A 123 -21.48 -18.32 -1.39
N HIS A 124 -20.48 -19.20 -1.20
CA HIS A 124 -19.22 -18.83 -0.55
C HIS A 124 -18.04 -19.03 -1.50
N ILE A 125 -17.39 -17.91 -1.87
CA ILE A 125 -16.08 -17.93 -2.51
C ILE A 125 -15.12 -17.23 -1.56
N PRO A 126 -14.07 -17.91 -1.08
CA PRO A 126 -13.10 -17.26 -0.22
C PRO A 126 -12.34 -16.18 -0.99
N ASP A 127 -11.52 -16.57 -1.98
CA ASP A 127 -10.68 -15.64 -2.72
C ASP A 127 -11.04 -15.73 -4.21
N LEU A 128 -11.30 -14.58 -4.85
CA LEU A 128 -11.75 -14.47 -6.24
C LEU A 128 -10.85 -13.50 -7.01
N SER A 129 -10.25 -13.98 -8.11
CA SER A 129 -9.47 -13.17 -9.04
C SER A 129 -10.04 -13.29 -10.45
N LEU A 130 -10.42 -12.16 -11.06
CA LEU A 130 -10.92 -12.08 -12.44
C LEU A 130 -9.97 -11.22 -13.28
N GLU A 131 -9.44 -11.77 -14.37
CA GLU A 131 -8.51 -11.07 -15.27
C GLU A 131 -8.95 -11.19 -16.73
N THR A 132 -9.14 -10.05 -17.39
CA THR A 132 -9.39 -10.05 -18.84
C THR A 132 -9.01 -8.73 -19.50
N SER A 133 -8.40 -8.81 -20.68
CA SER A 133 -8.13 -7.67 -21.57
C SER A 133 -9.19 -7.51 -22.67
N ARG A 134 -10.29 -8.26 -22.64
CA ARG A 134 -11.33 -8.24 -23.66
C ARG A 134 -12.67 -7.85 -23.06
N LYS A 135 -13.20 -6.70 -23.49
CA LYS A 135 -14.47 -6.15 -23.02
C LYS A 135 -15.67 -7.03 -23.37
N LYS A 136 -15.64 -7.70 -24.53
CA LYS A 136 -16.73 -8.55 -25.03
C LYS A 136 -17.25 -9.55 -23.99
N TYR A 137 -16.37 -10.09 -23.12
CA TYR A 137 -16.77 -11.05 -22.11
C TYR A 137 -17.68 -10.42 -21.05
N ILE A 138 -17.39 -9.19 -20.65
CA ILE A 138 -18.23 -8.44 -19.70
C ILE A 138 -19.51 -7.92 -20.38
N GLU A 139 -19.46 -7.60 -21.67
CA GLU A 139 -20.64 -7.20 -22.45
C GLU A 139 -21.62 -8.37 -22.63
N GLU A 140 -21.14 -9.58 -22.94
CA GLU A 140 -21.97 -10.80 -23.00
C GLU A 140 -22.69 -11.08 -21.67
N ILE A 141 -22.02 -10.82 -20.55
CA ILE A 141 -22.62 -10.88 -19.22
C ILE A 141 -23.65 -9.77 -19.01
N THR A 142 -23.43 -8.61 -19.64
CA THR A 142 -24.27 -7.42 -19.49
C THR A 142 -25.58 -7.51 -20.25
N GLU A 143 -25.54 -8.03 -21.47
CA GLU A 143 -26.69 -8.14 -22.38
C GLU A 143 -27.73 -9.16 -21.90
N LYS A 144 -27.32 -10.19 -21.15
CA LYS A 144 -28.22 -11.27 -20.75
C LYS A 144 -29.26 -10.88 -19.69
N GLU A 145 -29.20 -9.68 -19.10
CA GLU A 145 -29.97 -9.26 -17.89
C GLU A 145 -29.98 -10.34 -16.79
N SER A 146 -29.09 -11.32 -16.87
CA SER A 146 -28.98 -12.40 -15.93
C SER A 146 -28.45 -11.74 -14.68
N ASN A 147 -29.32 -11.68 -13.67
CA ASN A 147 -28.99 -11.38 -12.30
C ASN A 147 -27.69 -12.10 -11.93
N LEU A 148 -26.55 -11.45 -12.12
CA LEU A 148 -25.26 -12.09 -11.88
C LEU A 148 -25.26 -12.67 -10.47
N GLY A 149 -24.82 -13.92 -10.40
CA GLY A 149 -24.94 -14.75 -9.22
C GLY A 149 -24.45 -14.01 -7.99
N TRP A 150 -25.26 -14.07 -6.95
CA TRP A 150 -24.90 -13.59 -5.63
C TRP A 150 -23.62 -14.30 -5.19
N ILE A 151 -22.49 -13.59 -5.27
CA ILE A 151 -21.18 -14.11 -4.85
C ILE A 151 -21.13 -14.24 -3.31
N GLY A 152 -22.08 -13.61 -2.63
CA GLY A 152 -22.24 -13.70 -1.19
C GLY A 152 -21.12 -13.01 -0.45
N LYS A 153 -20.39 -13.77 0.37
CA LYS A 153 -19.29 -13.27 1.19
C LYS A 153 -17.97 -13.64 0.52
N VAL A 154 -17.19 -12.63 0.16
CA VAL A 154 -15.87 -12.75 -0.48
C VAL A 154 -14.81 -12.21 0.45
N LYS A 155 -13.81 -13.03 0.72
CA LYS A 155 -12.66 -12.68 1.57
C LYS A 155 -11.66 -11.82 0.79
N LYS A 156 -11.31 -12.20 -0.44
CA LYS A 156 -10.44 -11.38 -1.31
C LYS A 156 -11.01 -11.25 -2.71
N LEU A 157 -11.03 -10.03 -3.26
CA LEU A 157 -11.51 -9.76 -4.61
C LEU A 157 -10.46 -8.99 -5.40
N SER A 158 -9.98 -9.57 -6.50
CA SER A 158 -9.07 -8.94 -7.45
C SER A 158 -9.71 -8.85 -8.83
N LEU A 159 -9.88 -7.64 -9.35
CA LEU A 159 -10.43 -7.40 -10.70
C LEU A 159 -9.41 -6.65 -11.53
N ILE A 160 -8.95 -7.28 -12.62
CA ILE A 160 -7.88 -6.77 -13.48
C ILE A 160 -8.37 -6.60 -14.92
N GLY A 161 -8.08 -5.45 -15.52
CA GLY A 161 -8.45 -5.09 -16.88
C GLY A 161 -9.94 -4.78 -17.01
N SER A 162 -10.59 -5.41 -17.99
CA SER A 162 -12.04 -5.25 -18.21
C SER A 162 -12.90 -5.87 -17.12
N ALA A 163 -12.34 -6.78 -16.30
CA ALA A 163 -13.05 -7.39 -15.18
C ALA A 163 -13.54 -6.37 -14.13
N VAL A 164 -12.90 -5.19 -14.04
CA VAL A 164 -13.33 -4.11 -13.15
C VAL A 164 -14.78 -3.70 -13.42
N GLU A 165 -15.21 -3.73 -14.69
CA GLU A 165 -16.58 -3.37 -15.12
C GLU A 165 -17.65 -4.33 -14.55
N ALA A 166 -17.25 -5.53 -14.13
CA ALA A 166 -18.16 -6.48 -13.49
C ALA A 166 -18.50 -6.09 -12.05
N LEU A 167 -17.69 -5.25 -11.37
CA LEU A 167 -17.81 -4.97 -9.94
C LEU A 167 -19.23 -4.63 -9.46
N PRO A 168 -19.99 -3.71 -10.10
CA PRO A 168 -21.34 -3.37 -9.64
C PRO A 168 -22.32 -4.55 -9.68
N ARG A 169 -22.00 -5.57 -10.47
CA ARG A 169 -22.84 -6.73 -10.75
C ARG A 169 -22.46 -7.93 -9.88
N LEU A 170 -21.26 -7.92 -9.28
CA LEU A 170 -20.88 -8.88 -8.24
C LEU A 170 -21.69 -8.51 -6.99
N LYS A 171 -22.90 -9.06 -6.84
CA LYS A 171 -23.83 -8.74 -5.74
C LYS A 171 -23.26 -9.20 -4.39
N LEU A 172 -22.39 -8.38 -3.79
CA LEU A 172 -21.77 -8.63 -2.48
C LEU A 172 -22.82 -8.54 -1.37
N HIS A 173 -22.72 -9.44 -0.39
CA HIS A 173 -23.61 -9.43 0.76
C HIS A 173 -23.48 -8.12 1.57
N GLN A 174 -24.59 -7.66 2.20
CA GLN A 174 -24.58 -6.45 3.01
C GLN A 174 -23.56 -6.53 4.16
N GLU A 175 -23.46 -7.69 4.82
CA GLU A 175 -22.47 -7.92 5.88
C GLU A 175 -21.09 -8.39 5.36
N ASN A 176 -20.75 -8.16 4.09
CA ASN A 176 -19.47 -8.64 3.57
C ASN A 176 -18.31 -7.97 4.33
N LYS A 177 -17.39 -8.81 4.82
CA LYS A 177 -16.15 -8.42 5.49
C LYS A 177 -14.98 -8.92 4.64
N MET A 178 -14.53 -8.08 3.73
CA MET A 178 -13.47 -8.37 2.78
C MET A 178 -12.12 -8.05 3.41
N GLU A 179 -11.18 -8.99 3.35
CA GLU A 179 -9.79 -8.76 3.71
C GLU A 179 -9.06 -7.86 2.71
N GLU A 180 -9.37 -7.99 1.41
CA GLU A 180 -8.64 -7.32 0.35
C GLU A 180 -9.48 -7.10 -0.90
N LEU A 181 -9.51 -5.84 -1.39
CA LEU A 181 -10.08 -5.44 -2.68
C LEU A 181 -8.98 -4.82 -3.55
N VAL A 182 -8.71 -5.42 -4.71
CA VAL A 182 -7.75 -4.92 -5.71
C VAL A 182 -8.47 -4.64 -7.01
N LEU A 183 -8.41 -3.40 -7.49
CA LEU A 183 -8.95 -3.01 -8.80
C LEU A 183 -7.84 -2.36 -9.64
N GLU A 184 -7.59 -2.91 -10.82
CA GLU A 184 -6.52 -2.43 -11.70
C GLU A 184 -6.96 -2.43 -13.16
N THR A 185 -6.90 -1.27 -13.82
CA THR A 185 -7.19 -1.18 -15.26
C THR A 185 -6.48 0.00 -15.90
N TYR A 186 -5.98 -0.19 -17.11
CA TYR A 186 -5.26 0.82 -17.88
C TYR A 186 -6.13 1.48 -18.96
N ILE A 187 -7.28 0.89 -19.29
CA ILE A 187 -8.11 1.29 -20.42
C ILE A 187 -9.37 2.01 -19.90
N PRO A 188 -9.61 3.28 -20.26
CA PRO A 188 -10.78 4.04 -19.81
C PRO A 188 -12.12 3.37 -20.13
N GLY A 189 -12.22 2.69 -21.28
CA GLY A 189 -13.43 2.00 -21.70
C GLY A 189 -13.90 0.89 -20.75
N TYR A 190 -13.02 0.37 -19.90
CA TYR A 190 -13.33 -0.70 -18.93
C TYR A 190 -13.95 -0.23 -17.62
N ILE A 191 -14.16 1.07 -17.48
CA ILE A 191 -14.87 1.65 -16.34
C ILE A 191 -15.97 2.62 -16.79
N ALA A 192 -16.18 2.77 -18.09
CA ALA A 192 -17.07 3.79 -18.63
C ALA A 192 -18.50 3.69 -18.08
N GLU A 193 -19.04 2.47 -17.95
CA GLU A 193 -20.36 2.26 -17.36
C GLU A 193 -20.38 2.58 -15.86
N ILE A 194 -19.32 2.25 -15.12
CA ILE A 194 -19.21 2.57 -13.69
C ILE A 194 -19.16 4.09 -13.47
N LEU A 195 -18.46 4.83 -14.32
CA LEU A 195 -18.35 6.28 -14.19
C LEU A 195 -19.71 6.98 -14.40
N ARG A 196 -20.63 6.39 -15.16
CA ARG A 196 -22.01 6.89 -15.33
C ARG A 196 -22.90 6.66 -14.10
N MET A 197 -22.48 5.79 -13.18
CA MET A 197 -23.25 5.50 -11.97
C MET A 197 -23.18 6.68 -10.98
N GLU A 198 -24.15 6.75 -10.08
CA GLU A 198 -24.14 7.71 -8.98
C GLU A 198 -22.98 7.44 -8.01
N ASN A 199 -22.56 8.48 -7.30
CA ASN A 199 -21.53 8.34 -6.27
C ASN A 199 -22.05 7.49 -5.12
N ASN A 200 -21.18 6.69 -4.51
CA ASN A 200 -21.56 5.73 -3.45
C ASN A 200 -22.68 4.75 -3.87
N SER A 201 -22.75 4.36 -5.14
CA SER A 201 -23.75 3.39 -5.63
C SER A 201 -23.27 1.94 -5.58
N ILE A 202 -21.96 1.70 -5.50
CA ILE A 202 -21.38 0.35 -5.54
C ILE A 202 -21.06 -0.11 -4.12
N TRP A 203 -21.91 -0.95 -3.54
CA TRP A 203 -21.68 -1.51 -2.21
C TRP A 203 -20.52 -2.51 -2.18
N VAL A 204 -19.51 -2.25 -1.36
CA VAL A 204 -18.36 -3.17 -1.15
C VAL A 204 -18.25 -3.73 0.27
N GLY A 205 -19.12 -3.29 1.19
CA GLY A 205 -19.13 -3.76 2.58
C GLY A 205 -18.01 -3.17 3.44
N LYS A 206 -17.51 -3.96 4.39
CA LYS A 206 -16.30 -3.64 5.18
C LYS A 206 -15.09 -4.18 4.42
N VAL A 207 -14.12 -3.32 4.11
CA VAL A 207 -12.90 -3.66 3.36
C VAL A 207 -11.69 -3.35 4.22
N ARG A 208 -10.90 -4.38 4.53
CA ARG A 208 -9.70 -4.26 5.38
C ARG A 208 -8.51 -3.71 4.59
N LYS A 209 -8.32 -4.09 3.33
CA LYS A 209 -7.29 -3.54 2.44
C LYS A 209 -7.87 -3.15 1.09
N LEU A 210 -7.60 -1.94 0.62
CA LEU A 210 -8.05 -1.44 -0.66
C LEU A 210 -6.87 -0.96 -1.50
N PHE A 211 -6.72 -1.53 -2.69
CA PHE A 211 -5.73 -1.11 -3.67
C PHE A 211 -6.38 -0.77 -5.00
N LEU A 212 -6.31 0.50 -5.40
CA LEU A 212 -6.76 0.95 -6.72
C LEU A 212 -5.56 1.45 -7.53
N LYS A 213 -5.44 0.94 -8.75
CA LYS A 213 -4.34 1.30 -9.64
C LYS A 213 -4.85 1.86 -10.95
N GLN A 214 -4.12 2.84 -11.46
CA GLN A 214 -4.33 3.43 -12.77
C GLN A 214 -5.76 3.96 -12.95
N LYS A 215 -6.46 3.62 -14.04
CA LYS A 215 -7.80 4.14 -14.33
C LYS A 215 -8.83 3.70 -13.29
N ALA A 216 -8.62 2.59 -12.59
CA ALA A 216 -9.54 2.12 -11.54
C ALA A 216 -9.65 3.12 -10.36
N ILE A 217 -8.71 4.03 -10.20
CA ILE A 217 -8.82 5.07 -9.17
C ILE A 217 -10.02 5.98 -9.42
N GLN A 218 -10.39 6.23 -10.68
CA GLN A 218 -11.54 7.09 -11.01
C GLN A 218 -12.84 6.59 -10.40
N ILE A 219 -13.00 5.28 -10.18
CA ILE A 219 -14.22 4.73 -9.60
C ILE A 219 -14.26 4.76 -8.07
N LEU A 220 -13.20 5.25 -7.40
CA LEU A 220 -13.13 5.30 -5.93
C LEU A 220 -14.37 5.96 -5.32
N HIS A 221 -14.79 7.10 -5.87
CA HIS A 221 -15.95 7.86 -5.39
C HIS A 221 -17.31 7.22 -5.72
N LYS A 222 -17.32 6.15 -6.52
CA LYS A 222 -18.50 5.31 -6.78
C LYS A 222 -18.64 4.20 -5.74
N LEU A 223 -17.56 3.83 -5.03
CA LEU A 223 -17.58 2.79 -4.01
C LEU A 223 -18.27 3.28 -2.73
N LYS A 224 -19.14 2.44 -2.17
CA LYS A 224 -19.80 2.65 -0.89
C LYS A 224 -19.30 1.63 0.12
N PHE A 225 -18.59 2.13 1.11
CA PHE A 225 -18.16 1.37 2.28
C PHE A 225 -19.24 1.38 3.35
N HIS A 226 -19.18 0.39 4.23
CA HIS A 226 -19.94 0.42 5.48
C HIS A 226 -19.50 1.61 6.36
N ASP A 227 -20.40 2.20 7.16
CA ASP A 227 -20.10 3.38 7.98
C ASP A 227 -18.98 3.11 9.01
N GLU A 228 -19.05 1.96 9.67
CA GLU A 228 -18.01 1.43 10.56
C GLU A 228 -16.80 0.78 9.84
N ASN A 229 -16.47 1.21 8.62
CA ASN A 229 -15.34 0.64 7.90
C ASN A 229 -14.00 1.08 8.53
N GLU A 230 -13.19 0.11 8.93
CA GLU A 230 -11.83 0.32 9.45
C GLU A 230 -10.82 -0.42 8.57
N MET A 231 -10.12 0.32 7.71
CA MET A 231 -9.09 -0.21 6.83
C MET A 231 -7.76 -0.35 7.56
N GLU A 232 -7.11 -1.48 7.38
CA GLU A 232 -5.69 -1.62 7.68
C GLU A 232 -4.81 -0.92 6.65
N GLU A 233 -5.18 -0.97 5.37
CA GLU A 233 -4.37 -0.37 4.29
C GLU A 233 -5.24 0.19 3.17
N PHE A 234 -4.95 1.43 2.78
CA PHE A 234 -5.53 2.11 1.62
C PHE A 234 -4.39 2.59 0.73
N GLY A 235 -4.28 2.00 -0.47
CA GLY A 235 -3.18 2.23 -1.40
C GLY A 235 -3.64 2.65 -2.78
N LEU A 236 -3.13 3.78 -3.28
CA LEU A 236 -3.41 4.26 -4.64
C LEU A 236 -2.13 4.51 -5.43
N ASP A 237 -2.12 4.12 -6.70
CA ASP A 237 -0.98 4.37 -7.61
C ASP A 237 -1.43 4.69 -9.05
N SER A 238 -0.97 5.82 -9.58
CA SER A 238 -1.28 6.26 -10.94
C SER A 238 -0.12 6.99 -11.61
N TYR A 239 0.20 6.59 -12.85
CA TYR A 239 1.18 7.27 -13.69
C TYR A 239 0.67 8.53 -14.40
N THR A 240 -0.64 8.83 -14.37
CA THR A 240 -1.19 10.00 -15.08
C THR A 240 -2.23 10.76 -14.25
N THR A 241 -2.32 12.08 -14.44
CA THR A 241 -3.39 12.92 -13.89
C THR A 241 -4.77 12.57 -14.44
N GLY A 242 -4.85 12.11 -15.69
CA GLY A 242 -6.11 11.68 -16.30
C GLY A 242 -6.75 10.45 -15.65
N ASN A 243 -6.08 9.79 -14.70
CA ASN A 243 -6.64 8.70 -13.89
C ASN A 243 -7.31 9.19 -12.60
N ILE A 244 -7.23 10.48 -12.29
CA ILE A 244 -7.79 11.08 -11.08
C ILE A 244 -8.64 12.33 -11.37
N ALA A 245 -8.80 12.68 -12.64
CA ALA A 245 -9.38 13.95 -13.07
C ALA A 245 -10.79 14.19 -12.51
N GLU A 246 -11.67 13.18 -12.51
CA GLU A 246 -13.03 13.29 -11.96
C GLU A 246 -13.00 13.54 -10.44
N ILE A 247 -12.13 12.85 -9.70
CA ILE A 247 -12.00 13.02 -8.25
C ILE A 247 -11.45 14.42 -7.92
N LEU A 248 -10.52 14.94 -8.71
CA LEU A 248 -9.99 16.29 -8.51
C LEU A 248 -11.04 17.40 -8.65
N GLN A 249 -12.10 17.17 -9.42
CA GLN A 249 -13.22 18.10 -9.57
C GLN A 249 -14.18 18.07 -8.38
N MET A 250 -14.08 17.08 -7.50
CA MET A 250 -14.95 16.97 -6.33
C MET A 250 -14.57 17.99 -5.25
N GLU A 251 -15.49 18.24 -4.33
CA GLU A 251 -15.24 19.05 -3.14
C GLU A 251 -14.23 18.37 -2.21
N ASN A 252 -13.50 19.16 -1.42
CA ASN A 252 -12.61 18.63 -0.39
C ASN A 252 -13.42 17.84 0.66
N ASN A 253 -12.87 16.75 1.18
CA ASN A 253 -13.54 15.85 2.12
C ASN A 253 -14.87 15.25 1.61
N SER A 254 -15.02 15.02 0.30
CA SER A 254 -16.23 14.42 -0.29
C SER A 254 -16.16 12.90 -0.45
N VAL A 255 -14.97 12.32 -0.51
CA VAL A 255 -14.77 10.88 -0.74
C VAL A 255 -14.53 10.15 0.58
N TRP A 256 -15.57 9.52 1.13
CA TRP A 256 -15.49 8.78 2.39
C TRP A 256 -14.73 7.45 2.25
N ILE A 257 -13.69 7.25 3.07
CA ILE A 257 -12.92 5.99 3.10
C ILE A 257 -12.88 5.32 4.49
N GLY A 258 -13.57 5.89 5.50
CA GLY A 258 -13.62 5.33 6.84
C GLY A 258 -12.40 5.69 7.72
N LYS A 259 -12.11 4.82 8.69
CA LYS A 259 -10.83 4.85 9.42
C LYS A 259 -9.77 4.09 8.63
N VAL A 260 -8.53 4.57 8.63
CA VAL A 260 -7.41 4.00 7.88
C VAL A 260 -6.19 3.94 8.77
N LYS A 261 -5.58 2.76 8.92
CA LYS A 261 -4.32 2.58 9.65
C LYS A 261 -3.10 2.92 8.78
N VAL A 262 -3.07 2.48 7.52
CA VAL A 262 -1.96 2.71 6.59
C VAL A 262 -2.48 3.39 5.33
N LEU A 263 -1.99 4.59 5.02
CA LEU A 263 -2.35 5.35 3.84
C LEU A 263 -1.13 5.53 2.93
N LYS A 264 -1.18 4.93 1.73
CA LYS A 264 -0.10 4.96 0.73
C LYS A 264 -0.59 5.59 -0.56
N LEU A 265 -0.08 6.77 -0.90
CA LEU A 265 -0.39 7.42 -2.17
C LEU A 265 0.88 7.61 -2.99
N LYS A 266 0.89 7.05 -4.19
CA LYS A 266 2.02 7.13 -5.12
C LYS A 266 1.68 7.97 -6.33
N ARG A 267 2.68 8.74 -6.77
CA ARG A 267 2.64 9.53 -8.00
C ARG A 267 1.45 10.51 -8.01
N HIS A 268 0.68 10.60 -9.09
CA HIS A 268 -0.37 11.61 -9.22
C HIS A 268 -1.47 11.49 -8.17
N THR A 269 -1.64 10.31 -7.54
CA THR A 269 -2.70 10.07 -6.55
C THR A 269 -2.56 10.93 -5.30
N ILE A 270 -1.38 11.47 -5.00
CA ILE A 270 -1.17 12.41 -3.90
C ILE A 270 -2.10 13.63 -4.03
N GLN A 271 -2.44 14.04 -5.25
CA GLN A 271 -3.32 15.20 -5.51
C GLN A 271 -4.76 15.00 -5.02
N ILE A 272 -5.21 13.76 -4.81
CA ILE A 272 -6.57 13.50 -4.33
C ILE A 272 -6.66 13.57 -2.80
N LEU A 273 -5.53 13.70 -2.09
CA LEU A 273 -5.51 13.69 -0.63
C LEU A 273 -6.52 14.69 0.00
N PRO A 274 -6.65 15.96 -0.47
CA PRO A 274 -7.65 16.88 0.06
C PRO A 274 -9.11 16.45 -0.18
N LYS A 275 -9.35 15.55 -1.14
CA LYS A 275 -10.67 15.03 -1.50
C LYS A 275 -11.10 13.87 -0.61
N LEU A 276 -10.15 13.19 0.03
CA LEU A 276 -10.41 12.06 0.92
C LEU A 276 -10.96 12.55 2.26
N ARG A 277 -12.11 12.02 2.66
CA ARG A 277 -12.67 12.19 4.01
C ARG A 277 -12.26 10.99 4.86
N ILE A 278 -11.31 11.23 5.75
CA ILE A 278 -10.88 10.29 6.80
C ILE A 278 -11.66 10.62 8.08
N HIS A 279 -12.01 9.61 8.86
CA HIS A 279 -12.70 9.80 10.14
C HIS A 279 -11.92 10.76 11.07
N GLY A 280 -12.61 11.65 11.80
CA GLY A 280 -11.98 12.70 12.62
C GLY A 280 -11.03 12.18 13.71
N GLU A 281 -11.40 11.05 14.32
CA GLU A 281 -10.62 10.33 15.36
C GLU A 281 -9.60 9.33 14.78
N ASN A 282 -9.22 9.46 13.51
CA ASN A 282 -8.32 8.49 12.90
C ASN A 282 -6.88 8.62 13.43
N GLU A 283 -6.29 7.48 13.78
CA GLU A 283 -4.88 7.36 14.15
C GLU A 283 -4.15 6.54 13.08
N LEU A 284 -3.42 7.24 12.20
CA LEU A 284 -2.59 6.62 11.17
C LEU A 284 -1.36 5.97 11.80
N LYS A 285 -1.21 4.67 11.58
CA LYS A 285 0.04 3.96 11.84
C LYS A 285 1.12 4.37 10.85
N GLU A 286 0.79 4.48 9.57
CA GLU A 286 1.74 4.85 8.52
C GLU A 286 1.07 5.73 7.46
N PHE A 287 1.74 6.83 7.13
CA PHE A 287 1.41 7.73 6.04
C PHE A 287 2.62 7.88 5.12
N ASP A 288 2.57 7.25 3.95
CA ASP A 288 3.69 7.13 3.01
C ASP A 288 3.30 7.69 1.63
N LEU A 289 4.04 8.71 1.21
CA LEU A 289 3.84 9.42 -0.05
C LEU A 289 5.12 9.49 -0.86
N SER A 290 5.02 9.12 -2.14
CA SER A 290 6.17 9.12 -3.04
C SER A 290 5.82 9.70 -4.40
N ALA A 291 6.53 10.77 -4.77
CA ALA A 291 6.38 11.42 -6.07
C ALA A 291 7.73 11.65 -6.75
N SER A 292 7.84 11.21 -8.00
CA SER A 292 9.04 11.39 -8.83
C SER A 292 8.99 12.57 -9.79
N ASN A 293 7.84 13.25 -9.93
CA ASN A 293 7.62 14.35 -10.87
C ASN A 293 6.83 15.49 -10.19
N PRO A 294 7.13 16.77 -10.43
CA PRO A 294 6.40 17.89 -9.82
C PRO A 294 4.91 17.92 -10.20
N LYS A 295 4.55 17.43 -11.40
CA LYS A 295 3.14 17.29 -11.84
C LYS A 295 2.32 16.33 -10.97
N ASN A 296 2.97 15.56 -10.09
CA ASN A 296 2.31 14.62 -9.19
C ASN A 296 1.69 15.30 -7.97
N ILE A 297 1.97 16.58 -7.74
CA ILE A 297 1.55 17.31 -6.53
C ILE A 297 0.94 18.69 -6.86
N THR A 298 0.78 19.03 -8.13
CA THR A 298 0.41 20.39 -8.56
C THR A 298 -0.89 20.90 -7.94
N GLU A 299 -1.92 20.06 -7.82
CA GLU A 299 -3.19 20.49 -7.21
C GLU A 299 -3.10 20.65 -5.70
N ILE A 300 -2.45 19.72 -4.98
CA ILE A 300 -2.34 19.81 -3.52
C ILE A 300 -1.48 21.00 -3.07
N LEU A 301 -0.53 21.46 -3.89
CA LEU A 301 0.27 22.65 -3.55
C LEU A 301 -0.55 23.95 -3.54
N LYS A 302 -1.73 23.97 -4.19
CA LYS A 302 -2.65 25.12 -4.16
C LYS A 302 -3.42 25.24 -2.85
N GLU A 303 -3.45 24.18 -2.05
CA GLU A 303 -4.09 24.19 -0.74
C GLU A 303 -3.37 25.14 0.22
N GLU A 304 -4.10 25.67 1.20
CA GLU A 304 -3.50 26.46 2.27
C GLU A 304 -2.58 25.60 3.16
N ASN A 305 -1.61 26.23 3.80
CA ASN A 305 -0.77 25.51 4.77
C ASN A 305 -1.64 25.07 5.96
N ASN A 306 -1.40 23.87 6.47
CA ASN A 306 -2.20 23.25 7.53
C ASN A 306 -3.71 23.08 7.19
N SER A 307 -4.10 22.96 5.91
CA SER A 307 -5.51 22.72 5.55
C SER A 307 -5.88 21.24 5.48
N VAL A 308 -4.92 20.35 5.20
CA VAL A 308 -5.17 18.92 4.97
C VAL A 308 -5.07 18.14 6.28
N TRP A 309 -6.22 17.82 6.88
CA TRP A 309 -6.28 17.11 8.16
C TRP A 309 -5.81 15.65 8.07
N MET A 310 -4.79 15.30 8.87
CA MET A 310 -4.26 13.92 8.94
C MET A 310 -4.58 13.19 10.24
N GLY A 311 -5.13 13.87 11.25
CA GLY A 311 -5.31 13.30 12.59
C GLY A 311 -3.97 13.07 13.30
N LYS A 312 -3.87 11.96 14.04
CA LYS A 312 -2.60 11.51 14.62
C LYS A 312 -1.86 10.61 13.63
N VAL A 313 -0.55 10.76 13.53
CA VAL A 313 0.32 10.02 12.60
C VAL A 313 1.52 9.48 13.35
N LYS A 314 1.65 8.15 13.43
CA LYS A 314 2.79 7.48 14.05
C LYS A 314 4.01 7.47 13.13
N THR A 315 3.86 7.09 11.86
CA THR A 315 4.96 7.10 10.89
C THR A 315 4.62 7.97 9.69
N LEU A 316 5.45 8.97 9.40
CA LEU A 316 5.33 9.88 8.27
C LEU A 316 6.55 9.73 7.35
N LYS A 317 6.32 9.24 6.12
CA LYS A 317 7.36 9.07 5.10
C LYS A 317 7.02 9.88 3.86
N LEU A 318 7.88 10.83 3.50
CA LEU A 318 7.73 11.65 2.31
C LEU A 318 8.97 11.51 1.42
N GLY A 319 8.77 10.98 0.21
CA GLY A 319 9.81 10.74 -0.78
C GLY A 319 9.66 11.58 -2.05
N GLY A 320 10.77 12.16 -2.50
CA GLY A 320 10.83 12.97 -3.71
C GLY A 320 9.99 14.24 -3.60
N TYR A 321 9.25 14.58 -4.65
CA TYR A 321 8.40 15.78 -4.70
C TYR A 321 7.32 15.78 -3.60
N ALA A 322 6.93 14.62 -3.06
CA ALA A 322 5.92 14.53 -2.00
C ALA A 322 6.30 15.32 -0.75
N ILE A 323 7.60 15.56 -0.52
CA ILE A 323 8.08 16.40 0.58
C ILE A 323 7.44 17.79 0.56
N GLN A 324 7.22 18.39 -0.63
CA GLN A 324 6.63 19.72 -0.76
C GLN A 324 5.23 19.85 -0.16
N ILE A 325 4.55 18.74 0.09
CA ILE A 325 3.23 18.77 0.71
C ILE A 325 3.29 18.92 2.23
N LEU A 326 4.45 18.71 2.86
CA LEU A 326 4.58 18.71 4.31
C LEU A 326 3.96 19.95 4.99
N PRO A 327 4.13 21.19 4.50
CA PRO A 327 3.49 22.38 5.06
C PRO A 327 1.96 22.40 4.91
N LYS A 328 1.40 21.61 4.00
CA LYS A 328 -0.05 21.51 3.74
C LYS A 328 -0.74 20.59 4.74
N LEU A 329 0.01 19.68 5.37
CA LEU A 329 -0.52 18.69 6.30
C LEU A 329 -0.78 19.31 7.67
N ARG A 330 -1.99 19.12 8.19
CA ARG A 330 -2.38 19.44 9.57
C ARG A 330 -2.32 18.17 10.42
N ILE A 331 -1.25 18.06 11.20
CA ILE A 331 -1.04 16.99 12.18
C ILE A 331 -1.60 17.46 13.54
N HIS A 332 -2.21 16.55 14.30
CA HIS A 332 -2.76 16.85 15.63
C HIS A 332 -1.70 17.49 16.56
N GLY A 333 -2.10 18.44 17.40
CA GLY A 333 -1.18 19.19 18.29
C GLY A 333 -0.41 18.28 19.26
N GLU A 334 -1.10 17.30 19.84
CA GLU A 334 -0.53 16.30 20.76
C GLU A 334 0.03 15.06 20.05
N ASN A 335 0.43 15.17 18.77
CA ASN A 335 0.91 14.01 18.04
C ASN A 335 2.31 13.56 18.50
N GLU A 336 2.46 12.26 18.70
CA GLU A 336 3.73 11.59 18.94
C GLU A 336 4.09 10.71 17.74
N VAL A 337 5.00 11.20 16.92
CA VAL A 337 5.52 10.53 15.73
C VAL A 337 6.60 9.54 16.16
N GLU A 338 6.37 8.26 15.90
CA GLU A 338 7.36 7.19 16.06
C GLU A 338 8.49 7.34 15.03
N GLU A 339 8.19 7.71 13.78
CA GLU A 339 9.20 7.92 12.73
C GLU A 339 8.79 9.00 11.71
N LEU A 340 9.67 9.98 11.50
CA LEU A 340 9.61 10.99 10.43
C LEU A 340 10.77 10.76 9.47
N GLU A 341 10.47 10.35 8.23
CA GLU A 341 11.44 10.15 7.17
C GLU A 341 11.19 11.11 5.99
N LEU A 342 12.20 11.94 5.67
CA LEU A 342 12.18 12.83 4.51
C LEU A 342 13.38 12.55 3.60
N TYR A 343 13.10 12.18 2.35
CA TYR A 343 14.12 11.92 1.33
C TYR A 343 13.90 12.71 0.04
N ALA A 344 14.86 13.57 -0.32
CA ALA A 344 14.87 14.30 -1.59
C ALA A 344 16.20 14.09 -2.33
N GLN A 345 16.11 13.81 -3.63
CA GLN A 345 17.26 13.52 -4.50
C GLN A 345 17.76 14.73 -5.31
N GLN A 346 16.98 15.83 -5.34
CA GLN A 346 17.23 17.02 -6.15
C GLN A 346 16.92 18.29 -5.37
N LYS A 347 17.63 19.39 -5.64
CA LYS A 347 17.49 20.68 -4.94
C LYS A 347 16.13 21.32 -5.19
N GLU A 348 15.65 21.20 -6.42
CA GLU A 348 14.40 21.79 -6.90
C GLU A 348 13.19 21.25 -6.12
N ILE A 349 13.31 20.02 -5.59
CA ILE A 349 12.28 19.38 -4.77
C ILE A 349 12.03 20.16 -3.48
N VAL A 350 13.07 20.73 -2.86
CA VAL A 350 12.95 21.38 -1.55
C VAL A 350 12.89 22.90 -1.63
N ALA A 351 13.14 23.48 -2.81
CA ALA A 351 13.26 24.92 -3.03
C ALA A 351 12.10 25.74 -2.40
N GLU A 352 10.85 25.32 -2.61
CA GLU A 352 9.68 26.03 -2.06
C GLU A 352 9.58 25.92 -0.53
N ILE A 353 9.91 24.76 0.05
CA ILE A 353 9.90 24.59 1.52
C ILE A 353 10.97 25.44 2.19
N LEU A 354 12.14 25.55 1.56
CA LEU A 354 13.26 26.33 2.10
C LEU A 354 12.95 27.83 2.21
N ARG A 355 11.97 28.32 1.44
CA ARG A 355 11.48 29.72 1.51
C ARG A 355 10.53 29.98 2.67
N ILE A 356 10.02 28.94 3.31
CA ILE A 356 9.12 29.08 4.47
C ILE A 356 9.95 29.53 5.67
N GLU A 357 9.30 30.24 6.60
CA GLU A 357 9.89 30.63 7.88
C GLU A 357 10.46 29.41 8.63
N SER A 358 11.60 29.62 9.31
CA SER A 358 12.22 28.59 10.14
C SER A 358 11.31 28.24 11.33
N SER A 359 11.33 26.99 11.78
CA SER A 359 10.49 26.48 12.87
C SER A 359 8.98 26.71 12.68
N SER A 360 8.46 26.62 11.45
CA SER A 360 7.04 26.85 11.14
C SER A 360 6.24 25.57 10.89
N ILE A 361 6.90 24.46 10.53
CA ILE A 361 6.24 23.20 10.19
C ILE A 361 6.10 22.34 11.45
N TRP A 362 4.92 22.32 12.05
CA TRP A 362 4.67 21.51 13.25
C TRP A 362 4.65 20.01 12.94
N VAL A 363 5.50 19.24 13.62
CA VAL A 363 5.52 17.77 13.52
C VAL A 363 5.33 17.05 14.87
N GLY A 364 5.17 17.79 15.97
CA GLY A 364 4.93 17.24 17.31
C GLY A 364 6.18 16.73 18.02
N LYS A 365 6.01 15.68 18.84
CA LYS A 365 7.12 14.90 19.42
C LYS A 365 7.54 13.83 18.40
N VAL A 366 8.83 13.64 18.17
CA VAL A 366 9.39 12.69 17.19
C VAL A 366 10.39 11.77 17.89
N LYS A 367 10.18 10.46 17.82
CA LYS A 367 11.13 9.47 18.36
C LYS A 367 12.29 9.19 17.42
N ARG A 368 12.00 9.03 16.12
CA ARG A 368 13.02 8.77 15.07
C ARG A 368 12.90 9.79 13.95
N LEU A 369 13.94 10.60 13.76
CA LEU A 369 14.03 11.58 12.68
C LEU A 369 15.09 11.14 11.67
N VAL A 370 14.70 10.90 10.42
CA VAL A 370 15.57 10.42 9.34
C VAL A 370 15.49 11.38 8.16
N LEU A 371 16.55 12.15 7.93
CA LEU A 371 16.63 13.07 6.79
C LEU A 371 17.76 12.66 5.85
N ARG A 372 17.46 12.54 4.55
CA ARG A 372 18.40 12.04 3.54
C ARG A 372 18.44 12.95 2.31
N GLY A 373 19.64 13.15 1.77
CA GLY A 373 19.86 13.99 0.58
C GLY A 373 19.46 15.44 0.84
N TYR A 374 18.75 16.05 -0.11
CA TYR A 374 18.22 17.41 0.03
C TYR A 374 17.15 17.54 1.11
N GLY A 375 16.59 16.42 1.60
CA GLY A 375 15.66 16.40 2.73
C GLY A 375 16.31 16.90 4.02
N VAL A 376 17.65 16.82 4.13
CA VAL A 376 18.41 17.37 5.26
C VAL A 376 18.17 18.87 5.39
N GLY A 377 18.21 19.63 4.29
CA GLY A 377 18.03 21.09 4.29
C GLY A 377 16.69 21.58 4.85
N ILE A 378 15.69 20.70 5.01
CA ILE A 378 14.38 21.03 5.59
C ILE A 378 14.43 21.12 7.12
N LEU A 379 15.47 20.56 7.76
CA LEU A 379 15.59 20.51 9.21
C LEU A 379 15.29 21.85 9.92
N PRO A 380 15.81 23.02 9.49
CA PRO A 380 15.53 24.30 10.16
C PRO A 380 14.05 24.72 10.09
N LYS A 381 13.28 24.14 9.16
CA LYS A 381 11.86 24.46 8.95
C LYS A 381 10.94 23.65 9.86
N LEU A 382 11.42 22.53 10.39
CA LEU A 382 10.66 21.67 11.30
C LEU A 382 10.56 22.30 12.69
N LYS A 383 9.36 22.27 13.27
CA LYS A 383 9.07 22.66 14.64
C LYS A 383 8.77 21.42 15.46
N LEU A 384 9.74 21.03 16.28
CA LEU A 384 9.62 19.97 17.26
C LEU A 384 9.04 20.52 18.58
N HIS A 385 8.35 19.67 19.33
CA HIS A 385 7.89 20.00 20.68
C HIS A 385 9.09 20.33 21.60
N GLN A 386 8.89 21.18 22.61
CA GLN A 386 9.97 21.57 23.54
C GLN A 386 10.48 20.36 24.35
N GLU A 387 9.57 19.50 24.80
CA GLU A 387 9.89 18.24 25.50
C GLU A 387 10.26 17.07 24.56
N ASN A 388 10.76 17.34 23.35
CA ASN A 388 11.07 16.29 22.40
C ASN A 388 12.23 15.40 22.90
N MET A 389 12.01 14.07 22.87
CA MET A 389 13.00 13.05 23.22
C MET A 389 13.13 12.06 22.07
N MET A 390 14.21 12.16 21.31
CA MET A 390 14.53 11.30 20.18
C MET A 390 15.34 10.07 20.62
N GLU A 391 14.92 8.91 20.15
CA GLU A 391 15.70 7.68 20.16
C GLU A 391 16.78 7.72 19.07
N LEU A 392 16.44 8.22 17.88
CA LEU A 392 17.35 8.33 16.74
C LEU A 392 17.18 9.66 16.02
N PHE A 393 18.28 10.37 15.80
CA PHE A 393 18.36 11.50 14.90
C PHE A 393 19.43 11.25 13.84
N LEU A 394 19.02 10.94 12.60
CA LEU A 394 19.91 10.59 11.50
C LEU A 394 19.84 11.64 10.39
N LEU A 395 21.00 12.22 10.06
CA LEU A 395 21.20 13.09 8.91
C LEU A 395 22.21 12.44 7.95
N ASN A 396 21.83 12.27 6.68
CA ASN A 396 22.73 11.76 5.63
C ASN A 396 22.78 12.73 4.44
N ALA A 397 23.92 13.39 4.27
CA ALA A 397 24.15 14.37 3.23
C ALA A 397 25.39 14.05 2.40
N GLN A 398 25.20 13.59 1.17
CA GLN A 398 26.29 13.16 0.28
C GLN A 398 26.95 14.29 -0.54
N ILE A 399 26.28 15.43 -0.73
CA ILE A 399 26.77 16.56 -1.53
C ILE A 399 26.59 17.90 -0.77
N PRO A 400 27.43 18.93 -1.01
CA PRO A 400 27.41 20.19 -0.25
C PRO A 400 26.08 20.94 -0.29
N GLU A 401 25.37 20.84 -1.42
CA GLU A 401 24.09 21.48 -1.65
C GLU A 401 22.99 20.97 -0.69
N ASN A 402 23.14 19.76 -0.14
CA ASN A 402 22.19 19.18 0.82
C ASN A 402 22.14 19.94 2.14
N ILE A 403 23.25 20.60 2.53
CA ILE A 403 23.40 21.25 3.84
C ILE A 403 23.52 22.77 3.74
N THR A 404 23.58 23.32 2.52
CA THR A 404 23.85 24.74 2.28
C THR A 404 22.91 25.67 3.03
N GLU A 405 21.62 25.34 3.13
CA GLU A 405 20.67 26.16 3.90
C GLU A 405 20.89 26.08 5.40
N ILE A 406 21.27 24.92 5.93
CA ILE A 406 21.56 24.76 7.37
C ILE A 406 22.81 25.52 7.77
N LEU A 407 23.83 25.57 6.92
CA LEU A 407 25.08 26.27 7.25
C LEU A 407 24.89 27.79 7.42
N LYS A 408 23.84 28.36 6.83
CA LYS A 408 23.46 29.77 7.01
C LYS A 408 22.84 30.06 8.38
N GLU A 409 22.34 29.05 9.06
CA GLU A 409 21.74 29.19 10.38
C GLU A 409 22.82 29.55 11.42
N GLU A 410 22.43 30.25 12.47
CA GLU A 410 23.32 30.54 13.58
C GLU A 410 23.70 29.25 14.33
N ASN A 411 24.86 29.25 14.99
CA ASN A 411 25.25 28.10 15.81
C ASN A 411 24.24 27.93 16.95
N LYS A 412 23.86 26.68 17.23
CA LYS A 412 22.86 26.34 18.26
C LYS A 412 21.48 27.00 18.03
N SER A 413 21.07 27.25 16.78
CA SER A 413 19.73 27.76 16.47
C SER A 413 18.70 26.65 16.24
N ILE A 414 19.12 25.46 15.79
CA ILE A 414 18.21 24.37 15.38
C ILE A 414 17.89 23.49 16.59
N TRP A 415 16.69 23.62 17.14
CA TRP A 415 16.26 22.81 18.29
C TRP A 415 16.08 21.32 17.94
N ALA A 416 16.83 20.45 18.61
CA ALA A 416 16.70 18.99 18.48
C ALA A 416 16.10 18.33 19.74
N GLY A 417 16.12 19.00 20.90
CA GLY A 417 15.64 18.41 22.15
C GLY A 417 16.66 17.45 22.78
N LYS A 418 16.16 16.41 23.47
CA LYS A 418 16.99 15.32 23.99
C LYS A 418 17.15 14.25 22.90
N VAL A 419 18.36 13.74 22.68
CA VAL A 419 18.70 12.78 21.62
C VAL A 419 19.57 11.67 22.21
N LYS A 420 19.06 10.43 22.17
CA LYS A 420 19.79 9.22 22.60
C LYS A 420 20.88 8.82 21.61
N ARG A 421 20.55 8.77 20.31
CA ARG A 421 21.51 8.44 19.25
C ARG A 421 21.49 9.49 18.14
N LEU A 422 22.62 10.14 17.91
CA LEU A 422 22.81 11.11 16.83
C LEU A 422 23.74 10.52 15.77
N GLU A 423 23.26 10.32 14.55
CA GLU A 423 24.04 9.86 13.41
C GLU A 423 24.17 10.96 12.36
N LEU A 424 25.40 11.42 12.13
CA LEU A 424 25.71 12.38 11.08
C LEU A 424 26.62 11.71 10.05
N LYS A 425 26.11 11.52 8.83
CA LYS A 425 26.84 10.86 7.75
C LYS A 425 27.30 11.82 6.68
N HIS A 426 28.56 11.67 6.29
CA HIS A 426 29.23 12.43 5.26
C HIS A 426 29.26 13.94 5.55
N LEU A 427 28.75 14.80 4.67
CA LEU A 427 28.75 16.26 4.90
C LEU A 427 27.81 16.69 6.03
N ALA A 428 26.91 15.82 6.48
CA ALA A 428 26.01 16.14 7.59
C ALA A 428 26.77 16.41 8.90
N VAL A 429 28.02 15.97 9.02
CA VAL A 429 28.85 16.24 10.21
C VAL A 429 29.05 17.74 10.44
N LYS A 430 29.12 18.55 9.37
CA LYS A 430 29.19 20.03 9.44
C LYS A 430 27.96 20.69 10.06
N ILE A 431 26.85 19.96 10.20
CA ILE A 431 25.62 20.49 10.82
C ILE A 431 25.72 20.49 12.34
N LEU A 432 26.62 19.69 12.94
CA LEU A 432 26.70 19.50 14.39
C LEU A 432 26.75 20.83 15.18
N PRO A 433 27.53 21.86 14.81
CA PRO A 433 27.56 23.16 15.50
C PRO A 433 26.23 23.94 15.46
N LYS A 434 25.37 23.64 14.48
CA LYS A 434 24.08 24.31 14.27
C LYS A 434 22.98 23.73 15.16
N LEU A 435 23.17 22.50 15.65
CA LEU A 435 22.19 21.82 16.49
C LEU A 435 22.21 22.36 17.93
N LYS A 436 21.02 22.54 18.49
CA LYS A 436 20.79 22.86 19.89
C LYS A 436 20.16 21.66 20.58
N LEU A 437 20.98 20.95 21.34
CA LEU A 437 20.55 19.89 22.24
C LEU A 437 20.05 20.48 23.56
N HIS A 438 19.18 19.76 24.24
CA HIS A 438 18.72 20.12 25.58
C HIS A 438 19.91 20.14 26.57
N GLY A 439 19.89 21.03 27.57
CA GLY A 439 21.01 21.18 28.52
C GLY A 439 21.31 19.91 29.33
N GLU A 440 20.26 19.14 29.65
CA GLU A 440 20.30 17.83 30.29
C GLU A 440 20.37 16.66 29.30
N ASN A 441 20.96 16.85 28.11
CA ASN A 441 21.06 15.77 27.15
C ASN A 441 22.10 14.74 27.59
N GLU A 442 21.66 13.49 27.74
CA GLU A 442 22.52 12.31 27.96
C GLU A 442 22.40 11.39 26.75
N MET A 443 23.40 11.45 25.88
CA MET A 443 23.45 10.70 24.62
C MET A 443 24.05 9.31 24.85
N GLU A 444 23.37 8.27 24.37
CA GLU A 444 23.88 6.90 24.36
C GLU A 444 24.97 6.73 23.30
N GLU A 445 24.81 7.32 22.11
CA GLU A 445 25.80 7.21 21.04
C GLU A 445 25.81 8.41 20.09
N LEU A 446 27.00 8.97 19.85
CA LEU A 446 27.27 9.92 18.77
C LEU A 446 28.02 9.21 17.65
N VAL A 447 27.43 9.10 16.46
CA VAL A 447 28.08 8.51 15.28
C VAL A 447 28.41 9.60 14.27
N LEU A 448 29.70 9.76 13.95
CA LEU A 448 30.18 10.67 12.92
C LEU A 448 30.86 9.88 11.81
N ASP A 449 30.27 9.89 10.61
CA ASP A 449 30.82 9.24 9.42
C ASP A 449 31.44 10.31 8.49
N ALA A 450 32.76 10.27 8.33
CA ALA A 450 33.51 11.20 7.48
C ALA A 450 34.64 10.50 6.69
N TYR A 451 34.34 9.98 5.49
CA TYR A 451 35.32 9.34 4.60
C TYR A 451 36.16 10.29 3.73
N ARG A 452 35.83 11.58 3.66
CA ARG A 452 36.55 12.57 2.82
C ARG A 452 36.88 13.83 3.63
N SER A 453 38.03 14.45 3.36
CA SER A 453 38.46 15.68 4.03
C SER A 453 37.49 16.84 3.83
N GLU A 454 36.83 16.90 2.67
CA GLU A 454 35.79 17.89 2.35
C GLU A 454 34.59 17.84 3.32
N HIS A 455 34.36 16.69 3.98
CA HIS A 455 33.29 16.54 4.96
C HIS A 455 33.54 17.36 6.23
N ILE A 456 34.78 17.73 6.53
CA ILE A 456 35.16 18.29 7.84
C ILE A 456 35.91 19.62 7.76
N THR A 457 36.20 20.13 6.55
CA THR A 457 37.10 21.29 6.35
C THR A 457 36.76 22.49 7.23
N GLU A 458 35.50 22.92 7.26
CA GLU A 458 35.03 24.04 8.09
C GLU A 458 35.09 23.75 9.59
N MET A 459 34.99 22.47 9.99
CA MET A 459 35.06 22.08 11.40
C MET A 459 36.49 22.13 11.93
N LEU A 460 37.49 21.89 11.08
CA LEU A 460 38.90 21.94 11.47
C LEU A 460 39.35 23.35 11.87
N GLU A 461 38.74 24.37 11.27
CA GLU A 461 38.99 25.78 11.56
C GLU A 461 38.38 26.23 12.91
N MET A 462 37.46 25.44 13.47
CA MET A 462 36.84 25.75 14.75
C MET A 462 37.83 25.57 15.91
N GLU A 463 37.63 26.34 16.97
CA GLU A 463 38.39 26.16 18.21
C GLU A 463 38.13 24.78 18.82
N ASN A 464 39.12 24.24 19.52
CA ASN A 464 38.96 22.99 20.25
C ASN A 464 37.88 23.16 21.33
N LYS A 465 37.07 22.11 21.55
CA LYS A 465 35.94 22.15 22.51
C LYS A 465 34.92 23.27 22.25
N SER A 466 34.75 23.69 21.00
CA SER A 466 33.75 24.71 20.64
C SER A 466 32.35 24.12 20.37
N ILE A 467 32.27 22.82 20.10
CA ILE A 467 31.03 22.12 19.74
C ILE A 467 30.51 21.33 20.95
N ARG A 468 29.62 21.93 21.71
CA ARG A 468 29.03 21.29 22.89
C ARG A 468 27.98 20.25 22.52
N VAL A 469 28.24 18.98 22.82
CA VAL A 469 27.32 17.86 22.57
C VAL A 469 26.67 17.29 23.84
N GLY A 470 27.13 17.75 25.02
CA GLY A 470 26.56 17.35 26.32
C GLY A 470 27.24 16.11 26.89
N LYS A 471 26.49 15.29 27.63
CA LYS A 471 27.03 14.03 28.16
C LYS A 471 26.86 12.92 27.12
N VAL A 472 27.90 12.12 26.87
CA VAL A 472 27.90 11.08 25.83
C VAL A 472 28.53 9.80 26.39
N ARG A 473 27.86 8.65 26.21
CA ARG A 473 28.38 7.33 26.62
C ARG A 473 29.36 6.72 25.62
N LYS A 474 29.10 6.93 24.32
CA LYS A 474 29.89 6.34 23.24
C LYS A 474 30.00 7.30 22.07
N ILE A 475 31.20 7.46 21.55
CA ILE A 475 31.45 8.17 20.28
C ILE A 475 31.99 7.15 19.28
N SER A 476 31.29 6.99 18.16
CA SER A 476 31.65 6.11 17.05
C SER A 476 32.10 6.99 15.89
N LEU A 477 33.41 6.98 15.61
CA LEU A 477 34.01 7.73 14.51
C LEU A 477 34.25 6.76 13.35
N GLU A 478 33.50 6.92 12.27
CA GLU A 478 33.59 6.08 11.08
C GLU A 478 34.23 6.85 9.93
N GLY A 479 35.26 6.27 9.31
CA GLY A 479 36.00 6.89 8.21
C GLY A 479 37.23 7.70 8.64
N TYR A 480 38.19 7.84 7.71
CA TYR A 480 39.55 8.32 7.99
C TYR A 480 39.62 9.72 8.62
N TYR A 481 38.65 10.59 8.36
CA TYR A 481 38.68 11.99 8.80
C TYR A 481 37.82 12.23 10.05
N ALA A 482 37.07 11.24 10.54
CA ALA A 482 36.17 11.42 11.68
C ALA A 482 36.95 11.69 12.99
N GLU A 483 38.15 11.12 13.15
CA GLU A 483 39.04 11.33 14.31
C GLU A 483 39.48 12.79 14.48
N GLU A 484 39.66 13.52 13.38
CA GLU A 484 40.12 14.92 13.42
C GLU A 484 39.05 15.88 14.01
N ILE A 485 37.78 15.46 14.04
CA ILE A 485 36.68 16.24 14.64
C ILE A 485 36.68 16.10 16.16
N PHE A 486 37.26 15.04 16.71
CA PHE A 486 37.14 14.71 18.12
C PHE A 486 37.63 15.85 19.03
N SER A 487 38.73 16.51 18.67
CA SER A 487 39.28 17.64 19.45
C SER A 487 38.37 18.88 19.47
N LYS A 488 37.41 18.96 18.55
CA LYS A 488 36.46 20.08 18.42
C LYS A 488 35.24 19.92 19.31
N LEU A 489 34.98 18.70 19.79
CA LEU A 489 33.83 18.37 20.62
C LEU A 489 34.08 18.75 22.09
N ASP A 490 33.07 19.34 22.72
CA ASP A 490 32.98 19.57 24.15
C ASP A 490 31.91 18.64 24.74
N PHE A 491 32.36 17.62 25.46
CA PHE A 491 31.51 16.58 26.02
C PHE A 491 32.02 16.08 27.36
N THR A 492 31.10 15.52 28.14
CA THR A 492 31.40 14.75 29.34
C THR A 492 31.17 13.28 29.04
N GLU A 493 32.16 12.44 29.29
CA GLU A 493 32.02 11.01 29.08
C GLU A 493 31.25 10.40 30.25
N ILE A 494 30.24 9.59 29.93
CA ILE A 494 29.49 8.83 30.94
C ILE A 494 30.13 7.45 31.01
N ALA A 495 30.79 7.13 32.12
CA ALA A 495 31.38 5.81 32.32
C ALA A 495 30.29 4.72 32.27
N PRO A 496 30.64 3.47 31.90
CA PRO A 496 29.69 2.37 31.81
C PRO A 496 28.89 2.08 33.10
N ASP A 497 29.41 2.53 34.25
CA ASP A 497 28.86 2.38 35.60
C ASP A 497 28.15 3.65 36.15
N GLY A 498 28.09 4.73 35.36
CA GLY A 498 27.40 5.98 35.71
C GLY A 498 28.27 7.02 36.42
N GLN A 499 29.59 6.84 36.52
CA GLN A 499 30.51 7.88 36.98
C GLN A 499 30.89 8.84 35.83
N GLU A 500 31.01 10.14 36.12
CA GLU A 500 31.39 11.14 35.13
C GLU A 500 32.92 11.21 35.02
N GLU A 501 33.47 10.92 33.84
CA GLU A 501 34.88 11.18 33.52
C GLU A 501 34.95 12.36 32.55
N ASN A 502 35.71 13.39 32.92
CA ASN A 502 35.95 14.51 32.01
C ASN A 502 36.92 14.05 30.92
N GLY A 503 36.41 13.82 29.71
CA GLY A 503 37.19 13.50 28.52
C GLY A 503 38.20 14.61 28.21
N GLY A 504 39.42 14.44 28.70
CA GLY A 504 40.53 15.36 28.51
C GLY A 504 41.85 14.60 28.57
N VAL A 505 42.38 14.29 27.39
CA VAL A 505 43.83 14.11 27.18
C VAL A 505 44.26 15.15 26.15
#